data_AF-A0A7R9M0D4-F1
#
_entry.id   AF-A0A7R9M0D4-F1
#
_cell.length_a   1.000
_cell.length_b   1.000
_cell.length_c   1.000
_cell.angle_alpha   90.00
_cell.angle_beta   90.00
_cell.angle_gamma   90.00
#
_symmetry.space_group_name_H-M   'P 1'
#
loop_
_entity.id
_entity.type
_entity.pdbx_description
1 polymer ?
#
loop_
_entity_poly.entity_id
_entity_poly.type
_entity_poly.pdbx_seq_one_letter_code
_entity_poly.pdbx_strand_id
1 'polypeptide(L)'
;MMPQNSYYGVWAASGEIDVMENRGTQNNILQGSIHYGGTWPNHQYSGSGEKDFGKDFSADFHTFTLEWEKNEMRWYVDGNIYHTENINKSMWSGKGVNPYTGNGQPFDRPFFWVLNVAVS
;
A
#
# COMPACT_ATOMS: atom_id res chain seq x y z
N MET A 1 -5.98 -1.47 2.76
CA MET A 1 -6.12 -2.79 3.46
C MET A 1 -5.35 -2.71 4.77
N MET A 2 -5.89 -3.31 5.83
CA MET A 2 -5.29 -3.24 7.18
C MET A 2 -4.96 -4.62 7.75
N PRO A 3 -3.91 -4.76 8.57
CA PRO A 3 -3.52 -6.05 9.13
C PRO A 3 -4.60 -6.57 10.08
N GLN A 4 -4.87 -7.87 10.04
CA GLN A 4 -5.85 -8.50 10.93
C GLN A 4 -5.46 -8.37 12.40
N ASN A 5 -4.16 -8.38 12.69
CA ASN A 5 -3.62 -8.24 14.04
C ASN A 5 -2.42 -7.28 14.00
N SER A 6 -2.18 -6.57 15.10
CA SER A 6 -0.98 -5.73 15.28
C SER A 6 0.26 -6.55 15.67
N TYR A 7 0.59 -7.59 14.90
CA TYR A 7 1.65 -8.56 15.22
C TYR A 7 3.04 -7.90 15.38
N TYR A 8 3.35 -6.92 14.54
CA TYR A 8 4.63 -6.19 14.57
C TYR A 8 4.53 -4.87 15.37
N GLY A 9 3.41 -4.64 16.06
CA GLY A 9 3.08 -3.40 16.75
C GLY A 9 2.00 -2.58 16.05
N VAL A 10 1.64 -1.44 16.66
CA VAL A 10 0.64 -0.53 16.11
C VAL A 10 1.08 0.09 14.79
N TRP A 11 0.16 0.76 14.10
CA TRP A 11 0.46 1.40 12.82
C TRP A 11 1.69 2.32 12.89
N ALA A 12 2.59 2.32 11.90
CA ALA A 12 2.56 1.55 10.64
C ALA A 12 3.30 0.20 10.72
N ALA A 13 3.74 -0.23 11.91
CA ALA A 13 4.65 -1.36 12.03
C ALA A 13 4.06 -2.70 11.56
N SER A 14 2.74 -2.89 11.67
CA SER A 14 2.05 -4.08 11.13
C SER A 14 1.59 -3.95 9.68
N GLY A 15 1.92 -2.84 9.02
CA GLY A 15 1.66 -2.62 7.61
C GLY A 15 0.31 -1.97 7.30
N GLU A 16 0.20 -1.46 6.07
CA GLU A 16 -1.01 -1.05 5.37
C GLU A 16 -0.75 -1.20 3.87
N ILE A 17 -1.75 -1.61 3.11
CA ILE A 17 -1.64 -1.76 1.64
C ILE A 17 -2.79 -1.02 0.97
N ASP A 18 -2.47 0.01 0.21
CA ASP A 18 -3.43 0.79 -0.55
C ASP A 18 -3.48 0.27 -1.97
N VAL A 19 -4.55 -0.44 -2.29
CA VAL A 19 -4.77 -0.99 -3.64
C VAL A 19 -5.12 0.12 -4.63
N MET A 20 -5.85 1.13 -4.17
CA MET A 20 -6.18 2.31 -4.94
C MET A 20 -6.48 3.46 -3.98
N GLU A 21 -5.80 4.58 -4.20
CA GLU A 21 -6.19 5.89 -3.71
C GLU A 21 -6.34 6.86 -4.89
N ASN A 22 -7.35 7.72 -4.79
CA ASN A 22 -7.61 8.81 -5.72
C ASN A 22 -8.12 10.03 -4.94
N ARG A 23 -7.83 11.23 -5.45
CA ARG A 23 -8.38 12.48 -4.91
C ARG A 23 -9.45 12.99 -5.85
N GLY A 24 -10.63 13.33 -5.32
CA GLY A 24 -11.75 13.80 -6.15
C GLY A 24 -11.47 15.05 -6.99
N THR A 25 -10.50 15.88 -6.59
CA THR A 25 -10.04 17.05 -7.36
C THR A 25 -9.03 16.70 -8.46
N GLN A 26 -8.52 15.48 -8.47
CA GLN A 26 -7.53 14.92 -9.40
C GLN A 26 -7.96 13.51 -9.81
N ASN A 27 -9.16 13.41 -10.38
CA ASN A 27 -9.80 12.15 -10.78
C ASN A 27 -9.04 11.37 -11.89
N ASN A 28 -7.94 11.90 -12.41
CA ASN A 28 -7.04 11.26 -13.37
C ASN A 28 -5.78 10.65 -12.75
N ILE A 29 -5.56 10.84 -11.44
CA ILE A 29 -4.37 10.40 -10.73
C ILE A 29 -4.68 9.22 -9.83
N LEU A 30 -3.98 8.10 -9.99
CA LEU A 30 -4.04 6.98 -9.03
C LEU A 30 -2.76 6.89 -8.21
N GLN A 31 -2.91 6.37 -7.00
CA GLN A 31 -1.81 5.97 -6.15
C GLN A 31 -2.06 4.56 -5.63
N GLY A 32 -1.03 3.73 -5.65
CA GLY A 32 -0.96 2.49 -4.88
C GLY A 32 0.24 2.56 -3.97
N SER A 33 0.07 2.22 -2.70
CA SER A 33 1.10 2.37 -1.67
C SER A 33 1.11 1.20 -0.71
N ILE A 34 2.24 1.08 -0.04
CA ILE A 34 2.39 0.29 1.17
C ILE A 34 2.98 1.16 2.26
N HIS A 35 2.45 1.07 3.47
CA HIS A 35 3.00 1.74 4.65
C HIS A 35 3.58 0.70 5.60
N TYR A 36 4.72 1.00 6.19
CA TYR A 36 5.50 0.07 7.01
C TYR A 36 6.49 0.83 7.89
N GLY A 37 7.43 0.11 8.53
CA GLY A 37 8.54 0.69 9.28
C GLY A 37 8.33 0.60 10.78
N GLY A 38 8.69 1.66 11.51
CA GLY A 38 8.45 1.72 12.96
C GLY A 38 7.04 2.22 13.28
N THR A 39 6.64 2.08 14.54
CA THR A 39 5.46 2.77 15.07
C THR A 39 5.63 4.27 14.92
N TRP A 40 4.52 5.01 14.86
CA TRP A 40 4.53 6.48 14.84
C TRP A 40 5.55 7.07 15.83
N PRO A 41 6.38 8.04 15.43
CA PRO A 41 6.40 8.75 14.14
C PRO A 41 7.26 8.10 13.05
N ASN A 42 7.82 6.90 13.29
CA ASN A 42 8.88 6.31 12.47
C ASN A 42 8.38 5.48 11.27
N HIS A 43 7.15 5.74 10.81
CA HIS A 43 6.57 5.12 9.63
C HIS A 43 7.36 5.49 8.37
N GLN A 44 7.30 4.63 7.37
CA GLN A 44 7.79 4.84 6.01
C GLN A 44 6.71 4.34 5.05
N TYR A 45 6.81 4.74 3.79
CA TYR A 45 5.95 4.23 2.73
C TYR A 45 6.71 4.17 1.41
N SER A 46 6.27 3.26 0.54
CA SER A 46 6.70 3.18 -0.86
C SER A 46 5.50 2.83 -1.73
N GLY A 47 5.59 3.05 -3.04
CA GLY A 47 4.46 2.87 -3.94
C GLY A 47 4.69 3.51 -5.28
N SER A 48 3.60 3.63 -6.05
CA SER A 48 3.63 4.19 -7.40
C SER A 48 3.97 5.69 -7.45
N GLY A 49 3.76 6.40 -6.33
CA GLY A 49 3.58 7.85 -6.34
C GLY A 49 2.31 8.25 -7.11
N GLU A 50 2.15 9.53 -7.38
CA GLU A 50 1.07 10.04 -8.24
C GLU A 50 1.29 9.58 -9.68
N LYS A 51 0.37 8.77 -10.21
CA LYS A 51 0.35 8.35 -11.61
C LYS A 51 -0.83 8.96 -12.33
N ASP A 52 -0.54 9.88 -13.25
CA ASP A 52 -1.54 10.45 -14.14
C ASP A 52 -1.78 9.51 -15.34
N PHE A 53 -3.05 9.13 -15.54
CA PHE A 53 -3.47 8.26 -16.64
C PHE A 53 -4.16 9.04 -17.78
N GLY A 54 -4.31 10.35 -17.65
CA GLY A 54 -4.96 11.21 -18.65
C GLY A 54 -6.43 10.88 -18.91
N LYS A 55 -7.08 10.15 -17.99
CA LYS A 55 -8.50 9.77 -18.07
C LYS A 55 -9.19 9.99 -16.74
N ASP A 56 -10.46 10.36 -16.79
CA ASP A 56 -11.29 10.56 -15.61
C ASP A 56 -11.79 9.21 -15.06
N PHE A 57 -11.26 8.78 -13.91
CA PHE A 57 -11.67 7.54 -13.24
C PHE A 57 -13.06 7.61 -12.59
N SER A 58 -13.70 8.78 -12.54
CA SER A 58 -15.07 8.95 -12.05
C SER A 58 -16.12 8.81 -13.15
N ALA A 59 -15.70 8.78 -14.42
CA ALA A 59 -16.61 8.75 -15.57
C ALA A 59 -17.20 7.35 -15.85
N ASP A 60 -16.54 6.28 -15.43
CA ASP A 60 -17.00 4.89 -15.61
C ASP A 60 -16.42 3.97 -14.52
N PHE A 61 -16.90 2.73 -14.45
CA PHE A 61 -16.31 1.70 -13.61
C PHE A 61 -14.97 1.22 -14.17
N HIS A 62 -14.02 1.03 -13.26
CA HIS A 62 -12.68 0.52 -13.55
C HIS A 62 -12.35 -0.66 -12.62
N THR A 63 -11.52 -1.57 -13.10
CA THR A 63 -11.05 -2.71 -12.29
C THR A 63 -9.67 -2.39 -11.73
N PHE A 64 -9.60 -2.20 -10.41
CA PHE A 64 -8.34 -2.07 -9.68
C PHE A 64 -7.94 -3.42 -9.11
N THR A 65 -6.69 -3.82 -9.29
CA THR A 65 -6.22 -5.13 -8.83
C THR A 65 -4.86 -5.01 -8.16
N LEU A 66 -4.72 -5.72 -7.05
CA LEU A 66 -3.44 -6.00 -6.41
C LEU A 66 -3.16 -7.49 -6.54
N GLU A 67 -2.03 -7.84 -7.14
CA GLU A 67 -1.43 -9.17 -6.98
C GLU A 67 -0.37 -9.09 -5.88
N TRP A 68 -0.54 -9.88 -4.83
CA TRP A 68 0.36 -9.92 -3.69
C TRP A 68 0.98 -11.31 -3.57
N GLU A 69 2.29 -11.37 -3.83
CA GLU A 69 3.10 -12.57 -3.71
C GLU A 69 4.18 -12.41 -2.64
N LYS A 70 4.90 -13.51 -2.36
CA LYS A 70 5.93 -13.54 -1.31
C LYS A 70 7.01 -12.46 -1.46
N ASN A 71 7.39 -12.13 -2.70
CA ASN A 71 8.55 -11.28 -2.97
C ASN A 71 8.20 -9.91 -3.54
N GLU A 72 7.00 -9.75 -4.08
CA GLU A 72 6.56 -8.51 -4.71
C GLU A 72 5.05 -8.32 -4.66
N MET A 73 4.65 -7.07 -4.83
CA MET A 73 3.28 -6.68 -5.06
C MET A 73 3.19 -5.94 -6.40
N ARG A 74 2.12 -6.19 -7.14
CA ARG A 74 1.87 -5.59 -8.46
C ARG A 74 0.49 -4.95 -8.48
N TRP A 75 0.42 -3.69 -8.89
CA TRP A 75 -0.82 -2.93 -9.00
C TRP A 75 -1.23 -2.79 -10.46
N TYR A 76 -2.53 -2.96 -10.70
CA TYR A 76 -3.13 -2.91 -12.02
C TYR A 76 -4.35 -2.00 -12.03
N VAL A 77 -4.57 -1.41 -13.20
CA VAL A 77 -5.83 -0.77 -13.56
C VAL A 77 -6.28 -1.29 -14.93
N ASP A 78 -7.50 -1.80 -15.00
CA ASP A 78 -8.08 -2.39 -16.20
C ASP A 78 -7.18 -3.48 -16.83
N GLY A 79 -6.56 -4.30 -15.98
CA GLY A 79 -5.65 -5.39 -16.38
C GLY A 79 -4.24 -4.94 -16.77
N ASN A 80 -3.93 -3.64 -16.77
CA ASN A 80 -2.62 -3.12 -17.09
C ASN A 80 -1.83 -2.81 -15.81
N ILE A 81 -0.63 -3.38 -15.69
CA ILE A 81 0.27 -3.10 -14.56
C ILE A 81 0.75 -1.65 -14.63
N TYR A 82 0.70 -0.94 -13.50
CA TYR A 82 1.21 0.44 -13.40
C TYR A 82 2.27 0.62 -12.30
N HIS A 83 2.38 -0.33 -11.36
CA HIS A 83 3.42 -0.33 -10.34
C HIS A 83 3.79 -1.75 -9.91
N THR A 84 5.07 -1.97 -9.64
CA THR A 84 5.60 -3.18 -9.00
C THR A 84 6.49 -2.76 -7.85
N GLU A 85 6.21 -3.29 -6.66
CA GLU A 85 7.02 -3.07 -5.47
C GLU A 85 7.69 -4.38 -5.04
N ASN A 86 9.02 -4.39 -5.01
CA ASN A 86 9.78 -5.49 -4.40
C ASN A 86 9.67 -5.39 -2.87
N ILE A 87 9.11 -6.41 -2.24
CA ILE A 87 8.96 -6.53 -0.78
C ILE A 87 9.92 -7.57 -0.18
N ASN A 88 10.71 -8.29 -0.98
CA ASN A 88 11.77 -9.19 -0.49
C ASN A 88 13.01 -8.43 -0.03
N LYS A 89 12.81 -7.49 0.89
CA LYS A 89 13.82 -6.66 1.53
C LYS A 89 13.42 -6.43 2.98
N SER A 90 14.37 -5.97 3.79
CA SER A 90 14.02 -5.43 5.10
C SER A 90 13.24 -4.14 4.91
N MET A 91 12.02 -4.11 5.46
CA MET A 91 11.18 -2.91 5.48
C MET A 91 11.45 -2.07 6.73
N TRP A 92 12.54 -2.34 7.46
CA TRP A 92 12.92 -1.53 8.60
C TRP A 92 13.37 -0.13 8.18
N SER A 93 12.83 0.90 8.82
CA SER A 93 13.15 2.31 8.51
C SER A 93 14.48 2.79 9.08
N GLY A 94 15.18 1.98 9.89
CA GLY A 94 16.35 2.41 10.64
C GLY A 94 16.02 3.23 11.89
N LYS A 95 14.75 3.55 12.17
CA LYS A 95 14.35 4.49 13.22
C LYS A 95 13.40 3.86 14.23
N GLY A 96 13.81 3.83 15.51
CA GLY A 96 13.03 3.26 16.62
C GLY A 96 13.43 1.82 16.92
N VAL A 97 12.52 1.04 17.52
CA VAL A 97 12.70 -0.39 17.75
C VAL A 97 12.35 -1.14 16.48
N ASN A 98 13.29 -1.95 15.95
CA ASN A 98 13.02 -2.78 14.78
C ASN A 98 12.05 -3.91 15.15
N PRO A 99 10.83 -3.95 14.58
CA PRO A 99 9.88 -5.02 14.86
C PRO A 99 10.09 -6.25 13.96
N TYR A 100 10.95 -6.14 12.94
CA TYR A 100 11.12 -7.15 11.90
C TYR A 100 12.34 -8.04 12.15
N THR A 101 12.18 -9.32 11.86
CA THR A 101 13.20 -10.36 11.91
C THR A 101 13.59 -10.90 10.52
N GLY A 102 12.89 -10.49 9.45
CA GLY A 102 13.14 -10.98 8.11
C GLY A 102 12.57 -10.09 7.00
N ASN A 103 12.88 -10.44 5.76
CA ASN A 103 12.35 -9.77 4.56
C ASN A 103 10.84 -10.02 4.39
N GLY A 104 10.16 -9.13 3.69
CA GLY A 104 8.72 -9.26 3.40
C GLY A 104 7.83 -8.82 4.56
N GLN A 105 8.36 -8.71 5.78
CA GLN A 105 7.62 -8.20 6.93
C GLN A 105 7.44 -6.68 6.79
N PRO A 106 6.24 -6.12 7.03
CA PRO A 106 5.08 -6.76 7.69
C PRO A 106 4.06 -7.47 6.78
N PHE A 107 4.31 -7.54 5.47
CA PHE A 107 3.40 -8.10 4.47
C PHE A 107 3.51 -9.63 4.37
N ASP A 108 3.62 -10.31 5.51
CA ASP A 108 3.66 -11.77 5.67
C ASP A 108 2.54 -12.28 6.60
N ARG A 109 1.56 -11.44 6.90
CA ARG A 109 0.42 -11.73 7.81
C ARG A 109 -0.92 -11.49 7.10
N PRO A 110 -2.04 -12.04 7.59
CA PRO A 110 -3.37 -11.77 7.03
C PRO A 110 -3.80 -10.30 7.18
N PHE A 111 -4.50 -9.78 6.18
CA PHE A 111 -5.07 -8.42 6.13
C PHE A 111 -6.58 -8.49 5.86
N PHE A 112 -7.31 -7.47 6.31
CA PHE A 112 -8.69 -7.19 5.95
C PHE A 112 -8.79 -6.10 4.88
N TRP A 113 -9.83 -6.20 4.07
CA TRP A 113 -10.22 -5.13 3.15
C TRP A 113 -10.81 -3.95 3.91
N VAL A 114 -10.48 -2.75 3.42
CA VAL A 114 -11.07 -1.49 3.85
C VAL A 114 -11.47 -0.75 2.58
N LEU A 115 -12.71 -0.27 2.55
CA LEU A 115 -13.23 0.60 1.52
C LEU A 115 -13.86 1.81 2.22
N ASN A 116 -13.46 3.01 1.83
CA ASN A 116 -13.98 4.25 2.37
C ASN A 116 -13.95 5.37 1.33
N VAL A 117 -14.71 6.42 1.60
CA VAL A 117 -14.62 7.72 0.93
C VAL A 117 -14.44 8.76 2.03
N ALA A 118 -13.29 9.40 2.07
CA ALA A 118 -12.99 10.43 3.06
C ALA A 118 -13.40 11.82 2.53
N VAL A 119 -13.81 12.69 3.45
CA VAL A 119 -14.11 14.11 3.17
C VAL A 119 -13.28 14.95 4.14
N SER A 120 -12.47 15.87 3.61
CA SER A 120 -11.56 16.73 4.36
C SER A 120 -11.96 18.20 4.29
#